data_AF-A0A969GTN9-F1
#
_entry.id   AF-A0A969GTN9-F1
#
_cell.length_a   1.000
_cell.length_b   1.000
_cell.length_c   1.000
_cell.angle_alpha   90.00
_cell.angle_beta   90.00
_cell.angle_gamma   90.00
#
_symmetry.space_group_name_H-M   'P 1'
#
loop_
_entity.id
_entity.type
_entity.pdbx_description
1 polymer ?
#
loop_
_entity_poly.entity_id
_entity_poly.type
_entity_poly.pdbx_seq_one_letter_code
_entity_poly.pdbx_strand_id
1 'polypeptide(L)'
;MKTIGLIGGMSWESSIEYYRIINETTKAKLGGLHSAKSVMYSVDFAEIEALQHQDRWHDAAELMIDAAQRVERAGADFVVLCTNTMHKLADAMQAELRIPLLHIADATGDRIRQTKLGTIGLLGTRFTMEQDFYRGRLVDRHGLQVVVPEEGDRDLVHHVIYNELCLGVIN
;
A
#
# COMPACT_ATOMS: atom_id res chain seq x y z
N MET A 1 12.05 13.19 15.00
CA MET A 1 11.12 12.34 14.23
C MET A 1 10.93 12.96 12.86
N LYS A 2 11.11 12.17 11.81
CA LYS A 2 10.79 12.53 10.42
C LYS A 2 9.27 12.65 10.22
N THR A 3 8.83 13.47 9.27
CA THR A 3 7.43 13.59 8.85
C THR A 3 7.10 12.52 7.81
N ILE A 4 6.06 11.73 8.04
CA ILE A 4 5.59 10.72 7.08
C ILE A 4 4.57 11.32 6.11
N GLY A 5 4.74 11.08 4.81
CA GLY A 5 3.74 11.35 3.77
C GLY A 5 2.92 10.09 3.51
N LEU A 6 1.61 10.15 3.75
CA LEU A 6 0.67 9.05 3.55
C LEU A 6 -0.18 9.35 2.31
N ILE A 7 -0.20 8.42 1.35
CA ILE A 7 -1.17 8.47 0.25
C ILE A 7 -2.21 7.38 0.51
N GLY A 8 -3.39 7.81 0.93
CA GLY A 8 -4.50 6.96 1.35
C GLY A 8 -5.75 7.14 0.50
N GLY A 9 -6.87 6.65 1.01
CA GLY A 9 -8.15 6.67 0.31
C GLY A 9 -8.33 5.52 -0.67
N MET A 10 -7.58 4.41 -0.56
CA MET A 10 -7.67 3.27 -1.51
C MET A 10 -7.79 1.90 -0.80
N SER A 11 -8.76 1.70 0.08
CA SER A 11 -9.85 2.62 0.44
C SER A 11 -9.56 3.43 1.72
N TRP A 12 -10.45 4.35 2.08
CA TRP A 12 -10.28 5.17 3.28
C TRP A 12 -10.41 4.36 4.58
N GLU A 13 -11.21 3.29 4.57
CA GLU A 13 -11.38 2.35 5.70
C GLU A 13 -10.02 1.78 6.12
N SER A 14 -9.18 1.39 5.15
CA SER A 14 -7.82 0.90 5.43
C SER A 14 -6.83 2.00 5.84
N SER A 15 -7.06 3.23 5.38
CA SER A 15 -6.14 4.36 5.62
C SER A 15 -6.18 4.85 7.07
N ILE A 16 -7.34 4.71 7.73
CA ILE A 16 -7.48 4.99 9.17
C ILE A 16 -6.52 4.14 9.98
N GLU A 17 -6.33 2.88 9.60
CA GLU A 17 -5.47 1.96 10.33
C GLU A 17 -3.99 2.36 10.26
N TYR A 18 -3.53 2.83 9.10
CA TYR A 18 -2.19 3.41 9.00
C TYR A 18 -2.00 4.56 9.99
N TYR A 19 -2.90 5.55 9.97
CA TYR A 19 -2.80 6.70 10.84
C TYR A 19 -2.83 6.31 12.33
N ARG A 20 -3.73 5.40 12.71
CA ARG A 20 -3.85 4.89 14.08
C ARG A 20 -2.58 4.20 14.54
N ILE A 21 -2.12 3.18 13.81
CA ILE A 21 -0.95 2.37 14.17
C ILE A 21 0.31 3.23 14.25
N ILE A 22 0.50 4.18 13.33
CA ILE A 22 1.66 5.08 13.33
C ILE A 22 1.68 5.96 14.60
N ASN A 23 0.53 6.52 14.98
CA ASN A 23 0.43 7.36 16.17
C ASN A 23 0.57 6.55 17.47
N GLU A 24 -0.08 5.39 17.56
CA GLU A 24 0.05 4.48 18.70
C GLU A 24 1.50 4.01 18.88
N THR A 25 2.18 3.65 17.78
CA THR A 25 3.59 3.26 17.81
C THR A 25 4.49 4.41 18.26
N THR A 26 4.20 5.63 17.81
CA THR A 26 4.96 6.83 18.22
C THR A 26 4.80 7.11 19.70
N LYS A 27 3.55 7.08 20.20
CA LYS A 27 3.24 7.24 21.62
C LYS A 27 3.89 6.14 22.46
N ALA A 28 3.86 4.89 22.01
CA ALA A 28 4.47 3.78 22.73
C ALA A 28 6.01 3.93 22.86
N LYS A 29 6.66 4.49 21.84
CA LYS A 29 8.12 4.70 21.84
C LYS A 29 8.58 5.94 22.60
N LEU A 30 7.80 7.02 22.58
CA LEU A 30 8.23 8.33 23.10
C LEU A 30 7.50 8.76 24.38
N GLY A 31 6.36 8.12 24.70
CA GLY A 31 5.58 8.39 25.91
C GLY A 31 4.77 9.69 25.88
N GLY A 32 4.05 9.95 26.98
CA GLY A 32 3.30 11.19 27.19
C GLY A 32 2.25 11.49 26.11
N LEU A 33 2.29 12.71 25.59
CA LEU A 33 1.40 13.23 24.55
C LEU A 33 2.06 13.23 23.16
N HIS A 34 3.13 12.46 22.95
CA HIS A 34 3.77 12.38 21.63
C HIS A 34 2.85 11.71 20.60
N SER A 35 2.72 12.36 19.44
CA SER A 35 2.05 11.88 18.24
C SER A 35 2.98 11.98 17.04
N ALA A 36 2.65 11.27 15.96
CA ALA A 36 3.47 11.26 14.75
C ALA A 36 3.31 12.56 13.95
N LYS A 37 4.41 13.07 13.39
CA LYS A 37 4.35 14.10 12.35
C LYS A 37 3.94 13.44 11.05
N SER A 38 2.77 13.78 10.52
CA SER A 38 2.26 13.19 9.27
C SER A 38 1.55 14.20 8.39
N VAL A 39 1.63 14.01 7.08
CA VAL A 39 0.77 14.63 6.07
C VAL A 39 0.07 13.49 5.33
N MET A 40 -1.25 13.56 5.19
CA MET A 40 -1.99 12.59 4.41
C MET A 40 -2.67 13.28 3.23
N TYR A 41 -2.48 12.74 2.03
CA TYR A 41 -3.34 13.00 0.88
C TYR A 41 -4.25 11.80 0.68
N SER A 42 -5.56 12.01 0.76
CA SER A 42 -6.55 10.97 0.50
C SER A 42 -7.17 11.23 -0.87
N VAL A 43 -7.04 10.27 -1.77
CA VAL A 43 -7.68 10.33 -3.09
C VAL A 43 -9.18 10.04 -2.98
N ASP A 44 -9.94 10.39 -4.01
CA ASP A 44 -11.24 9.75 -4.26
C ASP A 44 -10.98 8.37 -4.85
N PHE A 45 -11.41 7.31 -4.16
CA PHE A 45 -11.12 5.96 -4.60
C PHE A 45 -11.83 5.60 -5.90
N ALA A 46 -13.02 6.16 -6.14
CA ALA A 46 -13.82 5.82 -7.32
C ALA A 46 -13.09 6.19 -8.62
N GLU A 47 -12.35 7.30 -8.62
CA GLU A 47 -11.53 7.72 -9.77
C GLU A 47 -10.41 6.71 -10.05
N ILE A 48 -9.70 6.28 -9.01
CA ILE A 48 -8.58 5.35 -9.13
C ILE A 48 -9.07 3.95 -9.51
N GLU A 49 -10.13 3.46 -8.87
CA GLU A 49 -10.72 2.14 -9.12
C GLU A 49 -11.22 2.03 -10.56
N ALA A 50 -11.93 3.04 -11.07
CA ALA A 50 -12.41 3.04 -12.45
C ALA A 50 -11.26 2.93 -13.46
N LEU A 51 -10.13 3.60 -13.20
CA LEU A 51 -8.94 3.50 -14.06
C LEU A 51 -8.27 2.12 -13.97
N GLN A 52 -8.23 1.50 -12.78
CA GLN A 52 -7.72 0.13 -12.61
C GLN A 52 -8.52 -0.87 -13.45
N HIS A 53 -9.86 -0.83 -13.35
CA HIS A 53 -10.74 -1.76 -14.05
C HIS A 53 -10.80 -1.53 -15.57
N GLN A 54 -10.45 -0.32 -16.04
CA GLN A 54 -10.29 0.01 -17.45
C GLN A 54 -8.88 -0.25 -18.00
N ASP A 55 -7.98 -0.81 -17.18
CA ASP A 55 -6.55 -0.98 -17.50
C ASP A 55 -5.82 0.32 -17.88
N ARG A 56 -6.32 1.47 -17.43
CA ARG A 56 -5.76 2.81 -17.68
C ARG A 56 -4.68 3.18 -16.66
N TRP A 57 -3.68 2.31 -16.54
CA TRP A 57 -2.61 2.44 -15.54
C TRP A 57 -1.72 3.68 -15.73
N HIS A 58 -1.58 4.16 -16.95
CA HIS A 58 -0.87 5.42 -17.23
C HIS A 58 -1.55 6.61 -16.56
N ASP A 59 -2.87 6.74 -16.75
CA ASP A 59 -3.65 7.84 -16.20
C ASP A 59 -3.72 7.74 -14.66
N ALA A 60 -3.82 6.51 -14.13
CA ALA A 60 -3.72 6.28 -12.69
C ALA A 60 -2.34 6.71 -12.15
N ALA A 61 -1.26 6.53 -12.91
CA ALA A 61 0.08 6.95 -12.51
C ALA A 61 0.18 8.47 -12.38
N GLU A 62 -0.40 9.23 -13.31
CA GLU A 62 -0.40 10.69 -13.25
C GLU A 62 -1.06 11.19 -11.94
N LEU A 63 -2.21 10.62 -11.58
CA LEU A 63 -2.91 10.96 -10.32
C LEU A 63 -2.08 10.61 -9.08
N MET A 64 -1.46 9.43 -9.09
CA MET A 64 -0.65 8.97 -7.95
C MET A 64 0.66 9.74 -7.80
N ILE A 65 1.30 10.13 -8.91
CA ILE A 65 2.50 10.99 -8.91
C ILE A 65 2.15 12.37 -8.34
N ASP A 66 1.06 12.99 -8.79
CA ASP A 66 0.64 14.29 -8.23
C ASP A 66 0.34 14.18 -6.72
N ALA A 67 -0.36 13.13 -6.29
CA ALA A 67 -0.60 12.86 -4.87
C ALA A 67 0.71 12.76 -4.06
N ALA A 68 1.73 12.08 -4.60
CA ALA A 68 3.02 11.94 -3.95
C ALA A 68 3.79 13.27 -3.87
N GLN A 69 3.78 14.04 -4.95
CA GLN A 69 4.40 15.37 -4.98
C GLN A 69 3.67 16.36 -4.07
N ARG A 70 2.37 16.19 -3.82
CA ARG A 70 1.63 17.00 -2.83
C ARG A 70 2.11 16.74 -1.41
N VAL A 71 2.25 15.47 -1.01
CA VAL A 71 2.74 15.16 0.35
C VAL A 71 4.22 15.55 0.51
N GLU A 72 5.04 15.41 -0.54
CA GLU A 72 6.43 15.92 -0.54
C GLU A 72 6.47 17.44 -0.35
N ARG A 73 5.72 18.20 -1.16
CA ARG A 73 5.64 19.68 -1.05
C ARG A 73 5.10 20.14 0.30
N ALA A 74 4.28 19.33 0.96
CA ALA A 74 3.76 19.59 2.30
C ALA A 74 4.77 19.28 3.42
N GLY A 75 5.99 18.83 3.10
CA GLY A 75 7.07 18.64 4.05
C GLY A 75 7.23 17.20 4.57
N ALA A 76 6.74 16.20 3.82
CA ALA A 76 7.08 14.81 4.10
C ALA A 76 8.57 14.54 3.86
N ASP A 77 9.19 13.74 4.73
CA ASP A 77 10.58 13.29 4.59
C ASP A 77 10.68 11.93 3.85
N PHE A 78 9.56 11.22 3.72
CA PHE A 78 9.40 9.95 2.98
C PHE A 78 7.91 9.68 2.72
N VAL A 79 7.62 8.85 1.71
CA VAL A 79 6.25 8.49 1.29
C VAL A 79 5.94 7.04 1.63
N VAL A 80 4.70 6.78 2.04
CA VAL A 80 4.10 5.44 2.15
C VAL A 80 2.77 5.44 1.41
N LEU A 81 2.56 4.41 0.59
CA LEU A 81 1.28 4.10 -0.02
C LEU A 81 0.45 3.24 0.93
N CYS A 82 -0.74 3.69 1.30
CA CYS A 82 -1.64 2.95 2.19
C CYS A 82 -2.46 1.88 1.44
N THR A 83 -1.86 1.20 0.46
CA THR A 83 -2.52 0.18 -0.37
C THR A 83 -1.50 -0.75 -1.01
N ASN A 84 -1.86 -2.01 -1.24
CA ASN A 84 -0.99 -2.97 -1.93
C ASN A 84 -1.02 -2.74 -3.45
N THR A 85 -2.21 -2.68 -4.06
CA THR A 85 -2.38 -2.68 -5.52
C THR A 85 -1.61 -1.55 -6.21
N MET A 86 -1.64 -0.34 -5.65
CA MET A 86 -0.98 0.82 -6.29
C MET A 86 0.54 0.80 -6.22
N HIS A 87 1.16 -0.16 -5.51
CA HIS A 87 2.60 -0.38 -5.62
C HIS A 87 3.02 -0.85 -7.03
N LYS A 88 2.08 -1.26 -7.88
CA LYS A 88 2.30 -1.41 -9.32
C LYS A 88 2.92 -0.16 -9.96
N LEU A 89 2.66 1.02 -9.39
CA LEU A 89 3.15 2.31 -9.88
C LEU A 89 4.29 2.87 -9.02
N ALA A 90 4.78 2.13 -8.01
CA ALA A 90 5.76 2.64 -7.05
C ALA A 90 7.06 3.12 -7.70
N ASP A 91 7.56 2.41 -8.72
CA ASP A 91 8.78 2.81 -9.42
C ASP A 91 8.60 4.10 -10.23
N ALA A 92 7.45 4.24 -10.92
CA ALA A 92 7.09 5.47 -11.63
C ALA A 92 6.95 6.66 -10.67
N MET A 93 6.33 6.44 -9.51
CA MET A 93 6.22 7.46 -8.47
C MET A 93 7.58 7.83 -7.88
N GLN A 94 8.43 6.84 -7.56
CA GLN A 94 9.75 7.06 -6.99
C GLN A 94 10.66 7.87 -7.93
N ALA A 95 10.53 7.69 -9.25
CA ALA A 95 11.31 8.45 -10.24
C ALA A 95 11.02 9.96 -10.18
N GLU A 96 9.81 10.34 -9.77
CA GLU A 96 9.34 11.74 -9.70
C GLU A 96 9.45 12.37 -8.31
N LEU A 97 9.95 11.61 -7.32
CA LEU A 97 10.13 12.05 -5.94
C LEU A 97 11.61 12.29 -5.63
N ARG A 98 11.87 13.32 -4.80
CA ARG A 98 13.20 13.58 -4.21
C ARG A 98 13.36 12.93 -2.84
N ILE A 99 12.25 12.54 -2.21
CA ILE A 99 12.20 11.76 -0.98
C ILE A 99 11.96 10.27 -1.26
N PRO A 100 12.40 9.35 -0.37
CA PRO A 100 12.19 7.92 -0.58
C PRO A 100 10.72 7.53 -0.41
N LEU A 101 10.24 6.64 -1.28
CA LEU A 101 8.99 5.89 -1.15
C LEU A 101 9.32 4.53 -0.53
N LEU A 102 8.73 4.24 0.64
CA LEU A 102 8.92 2.96 1.32
C LEU A 102 7.95 1.92 0.75
N HIS A 103 8.49 0.95 0.04
CA HIS A 103 7.71 -0.09 -0.62
C HIS A 103 7.18 -1.12 0.39
N ILE A 104 5.86 -1.35 0.41
CA ILE A 104 5.21 -2.21 1.40
C ILE A 104 5.70 -3.67 1.36
N ALA A 105 5.91 -4.22 0.16
CA ALA A 105 6.41 -5.58 0.00
C ALA A 105 7.83 -5.76 0.58
N ASP A 106 8.65 -4.71 0.63
CA ASP A 106 9.98 -4.79 1.25
C ASP A 106 9.85 -4.91 2.77
N ALA A 107 9.00 -4.09 3.39
CA ALA A 107 8.73 -4.19 4.83
C ALA A 107 8.13 -5.55 5.22
N THR A 108 7.24 -6.11 4.39
CA THR A 108 6.68 -7.46 4.58
C THR A 108 7.75 -8.54 4.41
N GLY A 109 8.54 -8.48 3.33
CA GLY A 109 9.60 -9.45 3.04
C GLY A 109 10.66 -9.50 4.14
N ASP A 110 11.13 -8.33 4.59
CA ASP A 110 12.10 -8.21 5.68
C ASP A 110 11.59 -8.85 6.97
N ARG A 111 10.30 -8.66 7.29
CA ARG A 111 9.69 -9.28 8.47
C ARG A 111 9.57 -10.80 8.32
N ILE A 112 9.13 -11.30 7.16
CA ILE A 112 9.02 -12.75 6.93
C ILE A 112 10.39 -13.41 7.01
N ARG A 113 11.44 -12.76 6.49
CA ARG A 113 12.83 -13.26 6.56
C ARG A 113 13.41 -13.36 7.96
N GLN A 114 12.87 -12.61 8.92
CA GLN A 114 13.20 -12.75 10.33
C GLN A 114 12.49 -13.95 10.99
N THR A 115 11.56 -14.59 10.29
CA THR A 115 10.93 -15.86 10.68
C THR A 115 11.66 -17.04 10.03
N LYS A 116 11.28 -18.28 10.38
CA LYS A 116 11.79 -19.50 9.75
C LYS A 116 10.99 -19.94 8.52
N LEU A 117 10.15 -19.07 7.96
CA LEU A 117 9.30 -19.38 6.82
C LEU A 117 10.04 -19.10 5.49
N GLY A 118 10.01 -20.07 4.57
CA GLY A 118 10.50 -19.91 3.20
C GLY A 118 9.39 -19.84 2.15
N THR A 119 8.19 -20.31 2.49
CA THR A 119 7.00 -20.35 1.62
C THR A 119 5.84 -19.67 2.34
N ILE A 120 5.14 -18.77 1.66
CA ILE A 120 4.01 -18.01 2.20
C ILE A 120 2.81 -18.02 1.24
N GLY A 121 1.61 -17.88 1.82
CA GLY A 121 0.39 -17.61 1.08
C GLY A 121 0.19 -16.10 0.91
N LEU A 122 -0.26 -15.65 -0.26
CA LEU A 122 -0.59 -14.26 -0.55
C LEU A 122 -2.08 -14.13 -0.89
N LEU A 123 -2.79 -13.32 -0.11
CA LEU A 123 -4.15 -12.86 -0.38
C LEU A 123 -4.14 -11.36 -0.65
N GLY A 124 -4.99 -10.93 -1.57
CA GLY A 124 -5.14 -9.53 -1.94
C GLY A 124 -6.10 -9.39 -3.12
N THR A 125 -6.09 -8.24 -3.77
CA THR A 125 -6.78 -8.09 -5.06
C THR A 125 -6.20 -9.05 -6.10
N ARG A 126 -6.99 -9.37 -7.14
CA ARG A 126 -6.50 -10.16 -8.27
C ARG A 126 -5.20 -9.59 -8.84
N PHE A 127 -5.13 -8.26 -9.00
CA PHE A 127 -3.90 -7.56 -9.41
C PHE A 127 -2.69 -7.94 -8.55
N THR A 128 -2.83 -7.90 -7.23
CA THR A 128 -1.73 -8.20 -6.28
C THR A 128 -1.32 -9.67 -6.31
N MET A 129 -2.29 -10.58 -6.45
CA MET A 129 -2.03 -12.02 -6.43
C MET A 129 -1.45 -12.54 -7.76
N GLU A 130 -1.86 -11.95 -8.89
CA GLU A 130 -1.54 -12.47 -10.23
C GLU A 130 -0.38 -11.75 -10.92
N GLN A 131 -0.11 -10.48 -10.57
CA GLN A 131 0.93 -9.69 -11.25
C GLN A 131 2.25 -9.63 -10.45
N ASP A 132 3.34 -9.34 -11.17
CA ASP A 132 4.69 -9.46 -10.62
C ASP A 132 5.12 -8.32 -9.69
N PHE A 133 4.46 -7.15 -9.72
CA PHE A 133 4.92 -5.97 -8.96
C PHE A 133 5.02 -6.21 -7.44
N TYR A 134 4.17 -7.09 -6.89
CA TYR A 134 4.20 -7.47 -5.49
C TYR A 134 4.83 -8.85 -5.29
N ARG A 135 4.29 -9.86 -5.98
CA ARG A 135 4.73 -11.25 -5.87
C ARG A 135 6.17 -11.42 -6.33
N GLY A 136 6.50 -10.92 -7.52
CA GLY A 136 7.86 -10.95 -8.07
C GLY A 136 8.85 -10.26 -7.14
N ARG A 137 8.50 -9.10 -6.58
CA ARG A 137 9.38 -8.40 -5.62
C ARG A 137 9.68 -9.23 -4.36
N LEU A 138 8.70 -9.96 -3.81
CA LEU A 138 8.93 -10.87 -2.69
C LEU A 138 9.81 -12.07 -3.08
N VAL A 139 9.65 -12.60 -4.28
CA VAL A 139 10.49 -13.70 -4.79
C VAL A 139 11.91 -13.23 -5.02
N ASP A 140 12.09 -12.19 -5.83
CA ASP A 140 13.39 -11.80 -6.37
C ASP A 140 14.27 -11.10 -5.34
N ARG A 141 13.69 -10.23 -4.50
CA ARG A 141 14.46 -9.46 -3.51
C ARG A 141 14.59 -10.16 -2.17
N HIS A 142 13.61 -10.97 -1.79
CA HIS A 142 13.55 -11.59 -0.47
C HIS A 142 13.73 -13.11 -0.51
N GLY A 143 13.78 -13.73 -1.69
CA GLY A 143 14.00 -15.17 -1.83
C GLY A 143 12.85 -16.02 -1.28
N LEU A 144 11.63 -15.49 -1.30
CA LEU A 144 10.44 -16.17 -0.79
C LEU A 144 9.75 -16.96 -1.89
N GLN A 145 9.19 -18.11 -1.55
CA GLN A 145 8.21 -18.78 -2.40
C GLN A 145 6.80 -18.26 -2.06
N VAL A 146 6.09 -17.79 -3.08
CA VAL A 146 4.75 -17.18 -2.90
C VAL A 146 3.70 -18.04 -3.61
N VAL A 147 2.77 -18.57 -2.82
CA VAL A 147 1.61 -19.34 -3.28
C VAL A 147 0.37 -18.47 -3.20
N VAL A 148 -0.50 -18.58 -4.19
CA VAL A 148 -1.79 -17.88 -4.24
C VAL A 148 -2.92 -18.90 -4.38
N PRO A 149 -4.17 -18.54 -4.03
CA PRO A 149 -5.32 -19.43 -4.20
C PRO A 149 -5.55 -19.82 -5.66
N GLU A 150 -6.39 -20.83 -5.89
CA GLU A 150 -6.90 -21.15 -7.22
C GLU A 150 -7.80 -20.03 -7.78
N GLU A 151 -8.07 -20.05 -9.09
CA GLU A 151 -8.76 -18.95 -9.78
C GLU A 151 -10.11 -18.58 -9.15
N GLY A 152 -10.97 -19.56 -8.85
CA GLY A 152 -12.26 -19.30 -8.22
C GLY A 152 -12.16 -18.62 -6.84
N ASP A 153 -11.16 -18.99 -6.03
CA ASP A 153 -10.94 -18.39 -4.72
C ASP A 153 -10.36 -16.97 -4.84
N ARG A 154 -9.50 -16.73 -5.84
CA ARG A 154 -8.97 -15.38 -6.12
C ARG A 154 -10.10 -14.42 -6.51
N ASP A 155 -11.09 -14.92 -7.26
CA ASP A 155 -12.25 -14.15 -7.69
C ASP A 155 -13.13 -13.76 -6.50
N LEU A 156 -13.39 -14.71 -5.60
CA LEU A 156 -14.11 -14.46 -4.37
C LEU A 156 -13.41 -13.40 -3.51
N VAL A 157 -12.10 -13.57 -3.28
CA VAL A 157 -11.32 -12.61 -2.47
C VAL A 157 -11.36 -11.21 -3.08
N HIS A 158 -11.17 -11.10 -4.41
CA HIS A 158 -11.25 -9.82 -5.09
C HIS A 158 -12.64 -9.18 -4.99
N HIS A 159 -13.71 -9.97 -5.18
CA HIS A 159 -15.08 -9.49 -5.06
C HIS A 159 -15.38 -8.96 -3.65
N VAL A 160 -15.04 -9.71 -2.60
CA VAL A 160 -15.23 -9.30 -1.21
C VAL A 160 -14.47 -8.01 -0.89
N ILE A 161 -13.25 -7.84 -1.39
CA ILE A 161 -12.49 -6.60 -1.17
C ILE A 161 -13.24 -5.38 -1.70
N TYR A 162 -13.68 -5.38 -2.96
CA TYR A 162 -14.30 -4.20 -3.58
C TYR A 162 -15.77 -4.01 -3.19
N ASN A 163 -16.54 -5.08 -3.03
CA ASN A 163 -18.00 -5.01 -2.83
C ASN A 163 -18.42 -5.06 -1.36
N GLU A 164 -17.50 -5.37 -0.44
CA GLU A 164 -17.78 -5.39 1.00
C GLU A 164 -16.77 -4.54 1.77
N LEU A 165 -15.50 -4.92 1.78
CA LEU A 165 -14.50 -4.34 2.69
C LEU A 165 -14.22 -2.86 2.38
N CYS A 166 -14.11 -2.48 1.11
CA CYS A 166 -13.94 -1.09 0.67
C CYS A 166 -15.20 -0.23 0.85
N LEU A 167 -16.31 -0.82 1.28
CA LEU A 167 -17.56 -0.14 1.67
C LEU A 167 -17.82 -0.24 3.18
N GLY A 168 -16.87 -0.77 3.95
CA GLY A 168 -16.99 -0.95 5.39
C GLY A 168 -17.94 -2.07 5.83
N VAL A 169 -18.35 -2.96 4.92
CA VAL A 169 -19.18 -4.14 5.25
C VAL A 169 -18.25 -5.26 5.71
N ILE A 170 -18.41 -5.68 6.98
CA ILE A 170 -17.67 -6.78 7.58
C ILE A 170 -18.70 -7.78 8.12
N ASN A 171 -18.73 -8.97 7.52
CA ASN A 171 -19.64 -10.07 7.86
C ASN A 171 -19.06 -11.02 8.93
#